data_AF-A0A3C0B7P4-F1
#
_entry.id   AF-A0A3C0B7P4-F1
#
_cell.length_a   1.000
_cell.length_b   1.000
_cell.length_c   1.000
_cell.angle_alpha   90.00
_cell.angle_beta   90.00
_cell.angle_gamma   90.00
#
_symmetry.space_group_name_H-M   'P 1'
#
loop_
_entity.id
_entity.type
_entity.pdbx_description
1 polymer ?
#
loop_
_entity_poly.entity_id
_entity_poly.type
_entity_poly.pdbx_seq_one_letter_code
_entity_poly.pdbx_strand_id
1 'polypeptide(L)'
;MSKMTFYRFFGNKIELAGLMLTEIYENALADYNKIMQSDLPFPEKIRQTIVLKHQGSMDVSEEFLNDIHHSEEPVLKHLMTKYSGISRKTVRDDFTKAQQEGWIRKDLKIDFLMYMMDSIGERMFDEKLKAMFGNTHDLVMGLTNFFFYGIGTADKPLNQ
;
A
#
# COMPACT_ATOMS: atom_id res chain seq x y z
N MET A 1 -0.07 -21.40 19.58
CA MET A 1 1.35 -21.51 19.16
C MET A 1 1.53 -20.64 17.94
N SER A 2 2.48 -19.70 17.97
CA SER A 2 2.69 -18.71 16.89
C SER A 2 3.42 -19.36 15.70
N LYS A 3 3.15 -18.91 14.46
CA LYS A 3 3.94 -19.28 13.26
C LYS A 3 5.47 -19.12 13.52
N MET A 4 5.87 -18.21 14.42
CA MET A 4 7.26 -17.99 14.83
C MET A 4 7.93 -19.14 15.57
N THR A 5 7.23 -19.95 16.36
CA THR A 5 7.88 -21.05 17.11
C THR A 5 8.37 -22.17 16.18
N PHE A 6 7.80 -22.25 14.98
CA PHE A 6 8.16 -23.26 13.96
C PHE A 6 9.44 -22.89 13.18
N TYR A 7 9.77 -21.59 13.08
CA TYR A 7 10.84 -21.06 12.22
C TYR A 7 12.26 -21.42 12.67
N ARG A 8 12.44 -21.81 13.94
CA ARG A 8 13.76 -22.08 14.53
C ARG A 8 14.41 -23.40 14.09
N PHE A 9 13.69 -24.32 13.43
CA PHE A 9 14.11 -25.73 13.33
C PHE A 9 14.51 -26.30 11.96
N PHE A 10 14.49 -25.55 10.84
CA PHE A 10 14.65 -26.20 9.51
C PHE A 10 15.72 -25.59 8.61
N GLY A 11 16.37 -26.44 7.80
CA GLY A 11 17.36 -26.08 6.77
C GLY A 11 16.75 -25.63 5.44
N ASN A 12 15.42 -25.71 5.28
CA ASN A 12 14.67 -25.33 4.07
C ASN A 12 14.02 -23.92 4.17
N LYS A 13 14.68 -23.00 4.89
CA LYS A 13 14.11 -21.70 5.31
C LYS A 13 13.73 -20.80 4.13
N ILE A 14 14.48 -20.88 3.03
CA ILE A 14 14.30 -19.99 1.88
C ILE A 14 13.07 -20.38 1.07
N GLU A 15 12.80 -21.67 0.89
CA GLU A 15 11.60 -22.14 0.20
C GLU A 15 10.34 -21.78 0.98
N LEU A 16 10.34 -22.02 2.30
CA LEU A 16 9.22 -21.64 3.17
C LEU A 16 9.02 -20.11 3.20
N ALA A 17 10.09 -19.33 3.30
CA ALA A 17 10.04 -17.87 3.22
C ALA A 17 9.45 -17.40 1.89
N GLY A 18 9.84 -18.03 0.78
CA GLY A 18 9.32 -17.73 -0.54
C GLY A 18 7.82 -18.03 -0.68
N LEU A 19 7.37 -19.16 -0.15
CA LEU A 19 5.94 -19.53 -0.12
C LEU A 19 5.12 -18.56 0.72
N MET A 20 5.59 -18.24 1.93
CA MET A 20 4.92 -17.25 2.79
C MET A 20 4.86 -15.87 2.15
N LEU A 21 5.97 -15.41 1.57
CA LEU A 21 6.03 -14.11 0.90
C LEU A 21 5.08 -14.06 -0.30
N THR A 22 5.00 -15.15 -1.07
CA THR A 22 4.06 -15.30 -2.18
C THR A 22 2.61 -15.20 -1.70
N GLU A 23 2.25 -15.96 -0.65
CA GLU A 23 0.90 -15.92 -0.06
C GLU A 23 0.53 -14.52 0.42
N ILE A 24 1.45 -13.82 1.11
CA ILE A 24 1.24 -12.45 1.57
C ILE A 24 0.93 -11.51 0.39
N TYR A 25 1.73 -11.56 -0.67
CA TYR A 25 1.52 -10.69 -1.83
C TYR A 25 0.24 -11.03 -2.61
N GLU A 26 -0.08 -12.31 -2.78
CA GLU A 26 -1.28 -12.74 -3.50
C GLU A 26 -2.55 -12.34 -2.76
N ASN A 27 -2.58 -12.51 -1.45
CA ASN A 27 -3.70 -12.06 -0.62
C ASN A 27 -3.85 -10.53 -0.67
N ALA A 28 -2.75 -9.78 -0.54
CA ALA A 28 -2.78 -8.33 -0.63
C ALA A 28 -3.29 -7.83 -2.00
N LEU A 29 -2.89 -8.47 -3.10
CA LEU A 29 -3.39 -8.16 -4.44
C LEU A 29 -4.86 -8.53 -4.60
N ALA A 30 -5.30 -9.66 -4.05
CA ALA A 30 -6.70 -10.07 -4.09
C ALA A 30 -7.61 -9.09 -3.34
N ASP A 31 -7.21 -8.68 -2.14
CA ASP A 31 -7.95 -7.69 -1.34
C ASP A 31 -8.00 -6.33 -2.03
N TYR A 32 -6.88 -5.87 -2.60
CA TYR A 32 -6.84 -4.66 -3.41
C TYR A 32 -7.80 -4.74 -4.61
N ASN A 33 -7.75 -5.82 -5.37
CA ASN A 33 -8.59 -6.00 -6.55
C ASN A 33 -10.08 -6.01 -6.19
N LYS A 34 -10.43 -6.64 -5.05
CA LYS A 34 -11.80 -6.64 -4.53
C LYS A 34 -12.30 -5.24 -4.23
N ILE A 35 -11.46 -4.38 -3.65
CA ILE A 35 -11.78 -2.97 -3.40
C ILE A 35 -11.99 -2.25 -4.74
N MET A 36 -11.07 -2.39 -5.70
CA MET A 36 -11.15 -1.67 -6.97
C MET A 36 -12.33 -2.10 -7.86
N GLN A 37 -12.73 -3.37 -7.77
CA GLN A 37 -13.87 -3.92 -8.50
C GLN A 37 -15.23 -3.67 -7.83
N SER A 38 -15.24 -3.10 -6.61
CA SER A 38 -16.50 -2.77 -5.92
C SER A 38 -17.26 -1.64 -6.60
N ASP A 39 -18.54 -1.47 -6.25
CA ASP A 39 -19.40 -0.38 -6.74
C ASP A 39 -19.17 0.96 -5.99
N LEU A 40 -18.15 1.02 -5.13
CA LEU A 40 -17.86 2.22 -4.35
C LEU A 40 -17.34 3.38 -5.24
N PRO A 41 -17.61 4.64 -4.88
CA PRO A 41 -16.96 5.78 -5.51
C PRO A 41 -15.42 5.67 -5.41
N PHE A 42 -14.70 6.14 -6.43
CA PHE A 42 -13.25 6.03 -6.47
C PHE A 42 -12.52 6.56 -5.21
N PRO A 43 -12.90 7.71 -4.62
CA PRO A 43 -12.26 8.17 -3.39
C PRO A 43 -12.38 7.18 -2.22
N GLU A 44 -13.52 6.51 -2.08
CA GLU A 44 -13.75 5.51 -1.03
C GLU A 44 -12.92 4.25 -1.28
N LYS A 45 -12.75 3.84 -2.55
CA LYS A 45 -11.83 2.75 -2.93
C LYS A 45 -10.40 3.05 -2.49
N ILE A 46 -9.95 4.30 -2.66
CA ILE A 46 -8.59 4.66 -2.22
C ILE A 46 -8.48 4.70 -0.70
N ARG A 47 -9.48 5.24 -0.01
CA ARG A 47 -9.50 5.20 1.46
C ARG A 47 -9.34 3.77 1.98
N GLN A 48 -10.10 2.83 1.43
CA GLN A 48 -9.99 1.41 1.79
C GLN A 48 -8.63 0.81 1.40
N THR A 49 -8.06 1.19 0.26
CA THR A 49 -6.71 0.76 -0.16
C THR A 49 -5.63 1.23 0.81
N ILE A 50 -5.70 2.46 1.33
CA ILE A 50 -4.74 2.99 2.28
C ILE A 50 -4.87 2.26 3.63
N VAL A 51 -6.09 2.02 4.09
CA VAL A 51 -6.36 1.22 5.30
C VAL A 51 -5.80 -0.20 5.14
N LEU A 52 -6.04 -0.84 3.99
CA LEU A 52 -5.52 -2.18 3.67
C LEU A 52 -3.99 -2.20 3.70
N LYS A 53 -3.33 -1.20 3.07
CA LYS A 53 -1.86 -1.08 3.11
C LYS A 53 -1.33 -0.92 4.54
N HIS A 54 -2.04 -0.17 5.38
CA HIS A 54 -1.66 -0.03 6.78
C HIS A 54 -1.83 -1.35 7.55
N GLN A 55 -2.97 -2.02 7.45
CA GLN A 55 -3.21 -3.30 8.12
C GLN A 55 -2.23 -4.39 7.69
N GLY A 56 -1.97 -4.52 6.38
CA GLY A 56 -0.99 -5.47 5.86
C GLY A 56 0.43 -5.23 6.39
N SER A 57 0.79 -3.99 6.74
CA SER A 57 2.08 -3.69 7.37
C SER A 57 2.16 -4.14 8.85
N MET A 58 1.02 -4.34 9.50
CA MET A 58 0.93 -4.80 10.90
C MET A 58 0.85 -6.33 11.02
N ASP A 59 0.27 -7.01 10.01
CA ASP A 59 0.07 -8.46 10.03
C ASP A 59 1.35 -9.27 9.75
N VAL A 60 2.38 -8.62 9.21
CA VAL A 60 3.70 -9.22 9.00
C VAL A 60 4.64 -8.78 10.12
N SER A 61 5.30 -9.74 10.77
CA SER A 61 6.25 -9.40 11.84
C SER A 61 7.43 -8.60 11.28
N GLU A 62 7.81 -7.53 11.99
CA GLU A 62 8.94 -6.67 11.66
C GLU A 62 10.25 -7.45 11.44
N GLU A 63 10.52 -8.48 12.27
CA GLU A 63 11.67 -9.38 12.12
C GLU A 63 11.69 -10.10 10.75
N PHE A 64 10.54 -10.59 10.30
CA PHE A 64 10.43 -11.26 8.99
C PHE A 64 10.65 -10.26 7.84
N LEU A 65 10.04 -9.07 7.91
CA LEU A 65 10.27 -8.02 6.90
C LEU A 65 11.75 -7.63 6.83
N ASN A 66 12.40 -7.50 8.00
CA ASN A 66 13.81 -7.16 8.09
C ASN A 66 14.70 -8.26 7.48
N ASP A 67 14.43 -9.53 7.80
CA ASP A 67 15.16 -10.68 7.26
C ASP A 67 15.01 -10.80 5.74
N ILE A 68 13.80 -10.59 5.21
CA ILE A 68 13.53 -10.64 3.77
C ILE A 68 14.21 -9.46 3.05
N HIS A 69 14.12 -8.25 3.60
CA HIS A 69 14.68 -7.05 2.97
C HIS A 69 16.22 -7.08 2.90
N HIS A 70 16.87 -7.66 3.91
CA HIS A 70 18.33 -7.83 3.95
C HIS A 70 18.80 -9.16 3.35
N SER A 71 17.88 -9.99 2.85
CA SER A 71 18.23 -11.26 2.24
C SER A 71 18.93 -11.05 0.89
N GLU A 72 20.08 -11.68 0.72
CA GLU A 72 20.80 -11.75 -0.56
C GLU A 72 20.29 -12.89 -1.47
N GLU A 73 19.27 -13.63 -1.04
CA GLU A 73 18.74 -14.78 -1.77
C GLU A 73 18.04 -14.35 -3.07
N PRO A 74 18.50 -14.83 -4.25
CA PRO A 74 17.97 -14.41 -5.54
C PRO A 74 16.46 -14.67 -5.68
N VAL A 75 15.96 -15.78 -5.11
CA VAL A 75 14.54 -16.13 -5.19
C VAL A 75 13.66 -15.12 -4.46
N LEU A 76 14.08 -14.65 -3.29
CA LEU A 76 13.34 -13.67 -2.50
C LEU A 76 13.38 -12.29 -3.17
N LYS A 77 14.55 -11.87 -3.67
CA LYS A 77 14.70 -10.63 -4.48
C LYS A 77 13.83 -10.66 -5.73
N HIS A 78 13.76 -11.80 -6.42
CA HIS A 78 12.92 -11.97 -7.59
C HIS A 78 11.44 -11.85 -7.25
N LEU A 79 10.97 -12.51 -6.18
CA LEU A 79 9.58 -12.41 -5.72
C LEU A 79 9.21 -10.95 -5.37
N MET A 80 10.04 -10.25 -4.60
CA MET A 80 9.82 -8.84 -4.26
C MET A 80 9.72 -7.97 -5.52
N THR A 81 10.63 -8.14 -6.47
CA THR A 81 10.64 -7.38 -7.73
C THR A 81 9.40 -7.68 -8.57
N LYS A 82 9.02 -8.96 -8.68
CA LYS A 82 7.85 -9.42 -9.43
C LYS A 82 6.57 -8.78 -8.89
N TYR A 83 6.30 -8.92 -7.60
CA TYR A 83 5.05 -8.41 -7.00
C TYR A 83 5.03 -6.88 -6.92
N SER A 84 6.16 -6.22 -6.72
CA SER A 84 6.27 -4.76 -6.83
C SER A 84 5.92 -4.29 -8.24
N GLY A 85 6.41 -4.98 -9.28
CA GLY A 85 6.08 -4.67 -10.68
C GLY A 85 4.60 -4.88 -10.99
N ILE A 86 4.01 -5.99 -10.53
CA ILE A 86 2.57 -6.27 -10.69
C ILE A 86 1.75 -5.17 -10.00
N SER A 87 1.99 -4.89 -8.72
CA SER A 87 1.24 -3.89 -7.97
C SER A 87 1.33 -2.50 -8.62
N ARG A 88 2.54 -2.08 -9.02
CA ARG A 88 2.75 -0.78 -9.66
C ARG A 88 2.01 -0.65 -10.99
N LYS A 89 1.97 -1.72 -11.80
CA LYS A 89 1.21 -1.75 -13.04
C LYS A 89 -0.29 -1.67 -12.76
N THR A 90 -0.81 -2.49 -11.84
CA THR A 90 -2.23 -2.51 -11.50
C THR A 90 -2.72 -1.14 -11.01
N VAL A 91 -2.03 -0.53 -10.05
CA VAL A 91 -2.41 0.79 -9.51
C VAL A 91 -2.38 1.88 -10.60
N ARG A 92 -1.38 1.85 -11.49
CA ARG A 92 -1.31 2.77 -12.62
C ARG A 92 -2.50 2.61 -13.57
N ASP A 93 -2.88 1.38 -13.89
CA ASP A 93 -4.00 1.10 -14.79
C ASP A 93 -5.32 1.62 -14.17
N ASP A 94 -5.52 1.38 -12.87
CA ASP A 94 -6.70 1.87 -12.14
C ASP A 94 -6.75 3.40 -12.08
N PHE A 95 -5.60 4.06 -11.88
CA PHE A 95 -5.51 5.52 -11.88
C PHE A 95 -5.77 6.12 -13.24
N THR A 96 -5.26 5.47 -14.29
CA THR A 96 -5.50 5.89 -15.67
C THR A 96 -6.99 5.78 -15.99
N LYS A 97 -7.64 4.68 -15.60
CA LYS A 97 -9.08 4.49 -15.74
C LYS A 97 -9.88 5.55 -14.97
N ALA A 98 -9.54 5.79 -13.71
CA ALA A 98 -10.20 6.80 -12.89
C ALA A 98 -10.04 8.22 -13.45
N GLN A 99 -8.91 8.53 -14.07
CA GLN A 99 -8.71 9.79 -14.79
C GLN A 99 -9.58 9.90 -16.06
N GLN A 100 -9.72 8.81 -16.82
CA GLN A 100 -10.59 8.77 -18.00
C GLN A 100 -12.06 8.96 -17.62
N GLU A 101 -12.48 8.38 -16.49
CA GLU A 101 -13.83 8.50 -15.93
C GLU A 101 -14.11 9.86 -15.25
N GLY A 102 -13.08 10.70 -15.08
CA GLY A 102 -13.21 12.05 -14.52
C GLY A 102 -13.09 12.13 -13.00
N TRP A 103 -12.75 11.03 -12.31
CA TRP A 103 -12.47 11.03 -10.87
C TRP A 103 -11.14 11.71 -10.53
N ILE A 104 -10.18 11.67 -11.45
CA ILE A 104 -8.89 12.35 -11.34
C ILE A 104 -8.81 13.44 -12.41
N ARG A 105 -8.38 14.65 -12.03
CA ARG A 105 -8.21 15.78 -12.95
C ARG A 105 -7.28 15.41 -14.12
N LYS A 106 -7.68 15.76 -15.35
CA LYS A 106 -7.00 15.34 -16.60
C LYS A 106 -5.61 15.95 -16.78
N ASP A 107 -5.33 17.07 -16.13
CA ASP A 107 -4.06 17.77 -16.18
C ASP A 107 -3.04 17.22 -15.15
N LEU A 108 -3.46 16.31 -14.27
CA LEU A 108 -2.54 15.61 -13.37
C LEU A 108 -1.81 14.49 -14.12
N LYS A 109 -0.49 14.48 -14.06
CA LYS A 109 0.30 13.37 -14.62
C LYS A 109 0.17 12.14 -13.72
N ILE A 110 -0.20 10.99 -14.28
CA ILE A 110 -0.28 9.73 -13.53
C ILE A 110 1.06 9.38 -12.88
N ASP A 111 2.19 9.64 -13.55
CA ASP A 111 3.53 9.42 -12.97
C ASP A 111 3.78 10.26 -11.71
N PHE A 112 3.32 11.50 -11.70
CA PHE A 112 3.40 12.36 -10.52
C PHE A 112 2.52 11.82 -9.40
N LEU A 113 1.30 11.40 -9.71
CA LEU A 113 0.38 10.82 -8.73
C LEU A 113 0.96 9.55 -8.09
N MET A 114 1.53 8.65 -8.90
CA MET A 114 2.22 7.44 -8.43
C MET A 114 3.39 7.79 -7.51
N TYR A 115 4.25 8.74 -7.92
CA TYR A 115 5.39 9.18 -7.11
C TYR A 115 4.97 9.74 -5.74
N MET A 116 3.89 10.53 -5.72
CA MET A 116 3.37 11.09 -4.48
C MET A 116 2.76 10.01 -3.57
N MET A 117 2.12 8.98 -4.13
CA MET A 117 1.64 7.85 -3.32
C MET A 117 2.77 7.09 -2.65
N ASP A 118 3.86 6.83 -3.37
CA ASP A 118 5.04 6.18 -2.80
C ASP A 118 5.56 7.00 -1.61
N SER A 119 5.66 8.33 -1.78
CA SER A 119 6.05 9.26 -0.72
C SER A 119 5.10 9.26 0.49
N ILE A 120 3.79 9.09 0.28
CA ILE A 120 2.81 8.97 1.37
C ILE A 120 3.04 7.66 2.14
N GLY A 121 3.26 6.56 1.42
CA GLY A 121 3.57 5.26 2.03
C GLY A 121 4.81 5.32 2.91
N GLU A 122 5.88 5.98 2.46
CA GLU A 122 7.09 6.19 3.26
C GLU A 122 6.82 7.04 4.52
N ARG A 123 6.05 8.12 4.36
CA ARG A 123 5.73 9.04 5.46
C ARG A 123 4.86 8.42 6.55
N MET A 124 4.10 7.36 6.26
CA MET A 124 3.36 6.61 7.29
C MET A 124 4.27 6.04 8.39
N PHE A 125 5.57 5.88 8.11
CA PHE A 125 6.56 5.40 9.07
C PHE A 125 7.35 6.53 9.74
N ASP A 126 7.12 7.80 9.38
CA ASP A 126 7.80 8.95 9.99
C ASP A 126 7.26 9.24 11.40
N GLU A 127 8.14 9.18 12.40
CA GLU A 127 7.76 9.34 13.81
C GLU A 127 7.26 10.76 14.13
N LYS A 128 7.78 11.80 13.46
CA LYS A 128 7.29 13.16 13.67
C LYS A 128 5.86 13.32 13.18
N LEU A 129 5.54 12.74 12.02
CA LEU A 129 4.19 12.75 11.47
C LEU A 129 3.23 11.95 12.35
N LYS A 130 3.61 10.75 12.79
CA LYS A 130 2.78 9.95 13.71
C LYS A 130 2.45 10.70 15.00
N ALA A 131 3.41 11.42 15.58
CA ALA A 131 3.21 12.18 16.81
C ALA A 131 2.20 13.34 16.68
N MET A 132 1.85 13.77 15.46
CA MET A 132 0.83 14.80 15.22
C MET A 132 -0.61 14.25 15.33
N PHE A 133 -0.79 12.93 15.31
CA PHE A 133 -2.10 12.28 15.32
C PHE A 133 -2.25 11.40 16.57
N GLY A 134 -3.49 11.27 17.08
CA GLY A 134 -3.76 10.47 18.28
C GLY A 134 -3.66 8.95 18.03
N ASN A 135 -3.82 8.52 16.78
CA ASN A 135 -3.72 7.12 16.36
C ASN A 135 -3.48 7.04 14.83
N THR A 136 -3.15 5.84 14.33
CA THR A 136 -2.85 5.66 12.91
C THR A 136 -4.07 5.81 11.99
N HIS A 137 -5.28 5.55 12.49
CA HIS A 137 -6.50 5.75 11.71
C HIS A 137 -6.69 7.23 11.35
N ASP A 138 -6.50 8.13 12.32
CA ASP A 138 -6.61 9.58 12.10
C ASP A 138 -5.54 10.10 11.14
N LEU A 139 -4.31 9.56 11.23
CA LEU A 139 -3.24 9.86 10.28
C LEU A 139 -3.62 9.43 8.86
N VAL A 140 -4.10 8.20 8.67
CA VAL A 140 -4.56 7.70 7.38
C VAL A 140 -5.68 8.58 6.81
N MET A 141 -6.65 8.95 7.65
CA MET A 141 -7.74 9.84 7.24
C MET A 141 -7.23 11.23 6.85
N GLY A 142 -6.32 11.81 7.63
CA GLY A 142 -5.72 13.11 7.36
C GLY A 142 -4.96 13.15 6.03
N LEU A 143 -4.10 12.15 5.78
CA LEU A 143 -3.33 12.05 4.53
C LEU A 143 -4.23 11.77 3.32
N THR A 144 -5.21 10.87 3.46
CA THR A 144 -6.17 10.57 2.39
C THR A 144 -6.95 11.83 2.02
N ASN A 145 -7.47 12.54 3.02
CA ASN A 145 -8.25 13.75 2.77
C ASN A 145 -7.40 14.85 2.12
N PHE A 146 -6.19 15.07 2.63
CA PHE A 146 -5.26 16.03 2.05
C PHE A 146 -4.92 15.70 0.58
N PHE A 147 -4.71 14.42 0.27
CA PHE A 147 -4.32 13.99 -1.08
C PHE A 147 -5.47 14.06 -2.09
N PHE A 148 -6.68 13.66 -1.71
CA PHE A 148 -7.84 13.61 -2.63
C PHE A 148 -8.67 14.88 -2.66
N TYR A 149 -8.79 15.56 -1.53
CA TYR A 149 -9.65 16.75 -1.39
C TYR A 149 -8.84 18.04 -1.19
N GLY A 150 -7.52 17.93 -1.00
CA GLY A 150 -6.67 19.09 -0.72
C GLY A 150 -6.94 19.65 0.67
N ILE A 151 -6.73 20.97 0.81
CA ILE A 151 -6.93 21.73 2.05
C ILE A 151 -8.22 22.58 2.05
N GLY A 152 -8.95 22.58 0.93
CA GLY A 152 -10.22 23.31 0.81
C GLY A 152 -11.38 22.49 1.37
N THR A 153 -12.45 23.16 1.77
CA THR A 153 -13.68 22.49 2.16
C THR A 153 -14.53 22.18 0.91
N ALA A 154 -15.38 21.16 0.97
CA ALA A 154 -16.20 20.73 -0.17
C ALA A 154 -17.08 21.86 -0.75
N ASP A 155 -17.45 22.84 0.07
CA ASP A 155 -18.23 24.03 -0.28
C ASP A 155 -17.38 25.23 -0.72
N LYS A 156 -16.07 25.23 -0.44
CA LYS A 156 -15.12 26.31 -0.81
C LYS A 156 -13.80 25.72 -1.31
N PRO A 157 -13.79 25.12 -2.52
CA PRO A 157 -12.54 24.69 -3.12
C PRO A 157 -11.64 25.91 -3.33
N LEU A 158 -10.40 25.84 -2.83
CA LEU A 158 -9.42 26.94 -2.90
C LEU A 158 -8.88 27.20 -4.32
N ASN A 159 -9.27 26.36 -5.27
CA ASN A 159 -8.90 26.46 -6.67
C ASN A 159 -10.17 26.75 -7.49
N GLN A 160 -10.57 28.02 -7.54
CA GLN A 160 -11.36 28.56 -8.64
C GLN A 160 -10.45 29.37 -9.55
#